data_AF-A0A5B0EMT1-F1
#
_entry.id   AF-A0A5B0EMT1-F1
#
_cell.length_a   1.000
_cell.length_b   1.000
_cell.length_c   1.000
_cell.angle_alpha   90.00
_cell.angle_beta   90.00
_cell.angle_gamma   90.00
#
_symmetry.space_group_name_H-M   'P 1'
#
loop_
_entity.id
_entity.type
_entity.pdbx_description
1 polymer ?
#
loop_
_entity_poly.entity_id
_entity_poly.type
_entity_poly.pdbx_seq_one_letter_code
_entity_poly.pdbx_strand_id
1 'polypeptide(L)'
;MSGANVSGGTPLVAVWALTGILLGAGVLVAALRRKISAADATRLPLAIIVLGAPSMMIASFPAGMGLADTFGISGGDHAPWGALLYLVSAVALILLAFVLVRARPKPPRVSPI
;
A
#
# COMPACT_ATOMS: atom_id res chain seq x y z
N MET A 1 26.86 -6.01 25.06
CA MET A 1 25.71 -5.23 24.55
C MET A 1 25.23 -5.90 23.27
N SER A 2 24.32 -6.86 23.41
CA SER A 2 24.04 -7.92 22.42
C SER A 2 22.67 -7.73 21.75
N GLY A 3 22.66 -7.53 20.42
CA GLY A 3 21.78 -8.15 19.41
C GLY A 3 20.26 -8.28 19.58
N ALA A 4 19.65 -7.76 20.66
CA ALA A 4 18.28 -8.10 21.05
C ALA A 4 17.18 -7.36 20.26
N ASN A 5 17.51 -6.25 19.60
CA ASN A 5 16.56 -5.42 18.86
C ASN A 5 16.60 -5.61 17.34
N VAL A 6 17.73 -6.05 16.77
CA VAL A 6 17.82 -6.35 15.32
C VAL A 6 17.10 -7.64 14.97
N SER A 7 17.13 -8.64 15.86
CA SER A 7 16.54 -9.96 15.61
C SER A 7 15.01 -10.00 15.78
N GLY A 8 14.43 -9.14 16.63
CA GLY A 8 12.98 -9.14 16.91
C GLY A 8 12.13 -8.32 15.92
N GLY A 9 12.66 -7.20 15.41
CA GLY A 9 11.92 -6.32 14.49
C GLY A 9 11.89 -6.81 13.05
N THR A 10 13.00 -7.36 12.55
CA THR A 10 13.11 -7.88 11.18
C THR A 10 12.06 -8.93 10.80
N PRO A 11 11.76 -9.95 11.62
CA PRO A 11 10.72 -10.93 11.27
C PRO A 11 9.32 -10.30 11.21
N LEU A 12 9.01 -9.34 12.10
CA LEU A 12 7.72 -8.65 12.07
C LEU A 12 7.56 -7.79 10.80
N VAL A 13 8.59 -7.04 10.43
CA VAL A 13 8.59 -6.24 9.19
C VAL A 13 8.49 -7.15 7.96
N ALA A 14 9.16 -8.31 7.97
CA ALA A 14 9.06 -9.29 6.89
C ALA A 14 7.63 -9.84 6.76
N VAL A 15 7.00 -10.23 7.89
CA VAL A 15 5.60 -10.68 7.90
C VAL A 15 4.66 -9.57 7.41
N TRP A 16 4.90 -8.33 7.83
CA TRP A 16 4.12 -7.18 7.38
C TRP A 16 4.27 -6.96 5.87
N ALA A 17 5.49 -7.01 5.34
CA ALA A 17 5.76 -6.86 3.91
C ALA A 17 5.05 -7.92 3.05
N LEU A 18 4.90 -9.14 3.58
CA LEU A 18 4.17 -10.20 2.89
C LEU A 18 2.68 -9.90 2.73
N THR A 19 2.07 -9.08 3.60
CA THR A 19 0.63 -8.78 3.52
C THR A 19 0.25 -8.15 2.18
N GLY A 20 1.00 -7.15 1.71
CA GLY A 20 0.77 -6.51 0.41
C GLY A 20 0.94 -7.47 -0.76
N ILE A 21 1.96 -8.34 -0.70
CA ILE A 21 2.24 -9.36 -1.73
C ILE A 21 1.09 -10.37 -1.79
N LEU A 22 0.63 -10.86 -0.64
CA LEU A 22 -0.46 -11.83 -0.55
C LEU A 22 -1.79 -11.23 -1.02
N LEU A 23 -2.08 -9.97 -0.66
CA LEU A 23 -3.25 -9.25 -1.16
C LEU A 23 -3.19 -9.09 -2.68
N GLY A 24 -2.06 -8.65 -3.23
CA GLY A 24 -1.86 -8.51 -4.68
C GLY A 24 -2.00 -9.83 -5.42
N ALA A 25 -1.40 -10.90 -4.91
CA ALA A 25 -1.54 -12.24 -5.45
C ALA A 25 -2.99 -12.73 -5.39
N GLY A 26 -3.70 -12.47 -4.30
CA GLY A 26 -5.12 -12.79 -4.15
C GLY A 26 -6.00 -12.10 -5.20
N VAL A 27 -5.78 -10.80 -5.43
CA VAL A 27 -6.47 -10.05 -6.48
C VAL A 27 -6.15 -10.60 -7.87
N LEU A 28 -4.89 -10.90 -8.15
CA LEU A 28 -4.46 -11.50 -9.42
C LEU A 28 -5.16 -12.85 -9.65
N VAL A 29 -5.15 -13.74 -8.66
CA VAL A 29 -5.82 -15.05 -8.75
C VAL A 29 -7.33 -14.87 -8.94
N ALA A 30 -7.96 -13.93 -8.24
CA ALA A 30 -9.37 -13.64 -8.39
C ALA A 30 -9.71 -13.13 -9.82
N ALA A 31 -8.86 -12.27 -10.38
CA ALA A 31 -8.98 -11.78 -11.76
C ALA A 31 -8.85 -12.93 -12.78
N LEU A 32 -7.81 -13.77 -12.65
CA LEU A 32 -7.58 -14.92 -13.53
C LEU A 32 -8.73 -15.94 -13.47
N ARG A 33 -9.35 -16.10 -12.29
CA ARG A 33 -10.52 -16.95 -12.09
C ARG A 33 -11.84 -16.28 -12.48
N ARG A 34 -11.80 -15.06 -13.06
CA ARG A 34 -12.98 -14.25 -13.43
C ARG A 34 -13.97 -14.05 -12.27
N LYS A 35 -13.47 -14.02 -11.03
CA LYS A 35 -14.28 -13.84 -9.81
C LYS A 35 -14.53 -12.38 -9.46
N ILE A 36 -13.87 -11.45 -10.15
CA ILE A 36 -14.01 -10.01 -9.96
C ILE A 36 -14.24 -9.32 -11.30
N SER A 37 -14.86 -8.14 -11.26
CA SER A 37 -15.08 -7.34 -12.45
C SER A 37 -13.76 -6.79 -13.01
N ALA A 38 -13.73 -6.45 -14.30
CA ALA A 38 -12.58 -5.77 -14.91
C ALA A 38 -12.25 -4.43 -14.22
N ALA A 39 -13.27 -3.76 -13.67
CA ALA A 39 -13.08 -2.53 -12.91
C ALA A 39 -12.37 -2.79 -11.58
N ASP A 40 -12.73 -3.85 -10.87
CA ASP A 40 -12.12 -4.19 -9.58
C ASP A 40 -10.72 -4.78 -9.74
N ALA A 41 -10.47 -5.49 -10.84
CA ALA A 41 -9.13 -5.92 -11.24
C ALA A 41 -8.15 -4.74 -11.44
N THR A 42 -8.67 -3.52 -11.67
CA THR A 42 -7.87 -2.28 -11.74
C THR A 42 -7.85 -1.53 -10.41
N ARG A 43 -9.01 -1.38 -9.75
CA ARG A 43 -9.16 -0.58 -8.52
C ARG A 43 -8.44 -1.19 -7.34
N LEU A 44 -8.52 -2.51 -7.16
CA LEU A 44 -7.97 -3.18 -5.98
C LEU A 44 -6.43 -3.11 -5.94
N PRO A 45 -5.69 -3.39 -7.03
CA PRO A 45 -4.24 -3.21 -7.02
C PRO A 45 -3.81 -1.77 -6.77
N LEU A 46 -4.51 -0.79 -7.36
CA LEU A 46 -4.24 0.63 -7.11
C LEU A 46 -4.45 0.98 -5.63
N ALA A 47 -5.54 0.51 -5.02
CA ALA A 47 -5.80 0.72 -3.59
C ALA A 47 -4.71 0.09 -2.71
N ILE A 48 -4.25 -1.13 -3.02
CA ILE A 48 -3.16 -1.80 -2.30
C ILE A 48 -1.87 -0.96 -2.39
N ILE A 49 -1.55 -0.43 -3.57
CA ILE A 49 -0.35 0.41 -3.76
C ILE A 49 -0.46 1.72 -2.98
N VAL A 50 -1.63 2.37 -2.97
CA VAL A 50 -1.88 3.59 -2.18
C VAL A 50 -1.60 3.36 -0.69
N LEU A 51 -1.98 2.20 -0.17
CA LEU A 51 -1.75 1.83 1.23
C LEU A 51 -0.27 1.54 1.54
N GLY A 52 0.59 1.43 0.53
CA GLY A 52 2.04 1.26 0.71
C GLY A 52 2.68 2.41 1.50
N ALA A 53 2.32 3.66 1.19
CA ALA A 53 2.81 4.84 1.90
C ALA A 53 2.50 4.85 3.42
N PRO A 54 1.23 4.76 3.86
CA PRO A 54 0.94 4.70 5.30
C PRO A 54 1.48 3.42 5.96
N SER A 55 1.53 2.31 5.22
CA SER A 55 2.16 1.06 5.69
C SER A 55 3.64 1.25 6.01
N MET A 56 4.38 1.99 5.18
CA MET A 56 5.80 2.27 5.42
C MET A 56 6.01 3.06 6.72
N MET A 57 5.16 4.05 6.99
CA MET A 57 5.20 4.80 8.24
C MET A 57 5.01 3.87 9.44
N ILE A 58 3.99 3.02 9.42
CA ILE A 58 3.69 2.08 10.52
C ILE A 58 4.85 1.08 10.73
N ALA A 59 5.37 0.50 9.65
CA ALA A 59 6.39 -0.54 9.73
C ALA A 59 7.76 0.00 10.20
N SER A 60 8.12 1.22 9.81
CA SER A 60 9.40 1.84 10.15
C SER A 60 9.41 2.55 11.51
N PHE A 61 8.23 2.91 12.03
CA PHE A 61 8.11 3.74 13.23
C PHE A 61 8.84 3.18 14.47
N PRO A 62 8.71 1.89 14.84
CA PRO A 62 9.39 1.37 16.03
C PRO A 62 10.92 1.42 15.93
N ALA A 63 11.46 1.15 14.73
CA ALA A 63 12.90 1.25 14.48
C ALA A 63 13.38 2.70 14.53
N GLY A 64 12.61 3.62 13.95
CA GLY A 64 12.87 5.06 14.01
C GLY A 64 12.91 5.61 15.42
N MET A 65 11.94 5.25 16.25
CA MET A 65 11.89 5.66 17.66
C MET A 65 13.11 5.16 18.44
N GLY A 66 13.48 3.88 18.28
CA GLY A 66 14.66 3.33 18.95
C GLY A 66 15.97 4.02 18.56
N LEU A 67 16.10 4.42 17.29
CA LEU A 67 17.25 5.21 16.83
C LEU A 67 17.24 6.62 17.42
N ALA A 68 16.08 7.27 17.46
CA ALA A 68 15.93 8.60 18.04
C ALA A 68 16.29 8.62 19.54
N ASP A 69 15.80 7.64 20.31
CA ASP A 69 16.04 7.57 21.75
C ASP A 69 17.50 7.20 22.08
N THR A 70 18.13 6.36 21.25
CA THR A 70 19.52 5.89 21.49
C THR A 70 20.55 6.94 21.09
N PHE A 71 20.33 7.65 20.00
CA PHE A 71 21.34 8.52 19.38
C PHE A 71 20.97 10.00 19.34
N GLY A 72 19.75 10.37 19.76
CA GLY A 72 19.27 11.77 19.71
C GLY A 72 19.09 12.30 18.28
N ILE A 73 18.90 11.41 17.30
CA ILE A 73 18.75 11.76 15.88
C ILE A 73 17.28 11.72 15.43
N SER A 74 17.01 12.19 14.22
CA SER A 74 15.72 11.94 13.57
C SER A 74 15.51 10.44 13.36
N GLY A 75 14.35 9.93 13.75
CA GLY A 75 13.92 8.54 13.50
C GLY A 75 13.37 8.28 12.11
N GLY A 76 13.51 9.23 11.18
CA GLY A 76 13.00 9.10 9.81
C GLY A 76 13.74 8.06 8.99
N ASP A 77 13.04 7.42 8.05
CA ASP A 77 13.69 6.62 7.01
C ASP A 77 14.46 7.53 6.04
N HIS A 78 15.74 7.23 5.87
CA HIS A 78 16.65 7.94 4.97
C HIS A 78 17.00 7.11 3.72
N ALA A 79 16.41 5.93 3.56
CA ALA A 79 16.61 5.11 2.37
C ALA A 79 15.92 5.72 1.13
N PRO A 80 16.53 5.64 -0.07
CA PRO A 80 15.92 6.16 -1.30
C PRO A 80 14.62 5.44 -1.68
N TRP A 81 14.43 4.21 -1.20
CA TRP A 81 13.25 3.40 -1.52
C TRP A 81 11.96 3.88 -0.86
N GLY A 82 12.05 4.53 0.31
CA GLY A 82 10.88 5.17 0.94
C GLY A 82 10.31 6.28 0.06
N ALA A 83 11.18 7.12 -0.51
CA ALA A 83 10.78 8.17 -1.45
C ALA A 83 10.12 7.59 -2.71
N LEU A 84 10.67 6.51 -3.27
CA LEU A 84 10.07 5.83 -4.42
C LEU A 84 8.68 5.26 -4.09
N LEU A 85 8.52 4.64 -2.92
CA LEU A 85 7.24 4.11 -2.48
C LEU A 85 6.19 5.23 -2.31
N TYR A 86 6.57 6.38 -1.75
CA TYR A 86 5.68 7.54 -1.67
C TYR A 86 5.27 8.06 -3.04
N LEU A 87 6.21 8.17 -3.98
CA LEU A 87 5.93 8.60 -5.34
C LEU A 87 4.94 7.65 -6.04
N VAL A 88 5.22 6.35 -5.99
CA VAL A 88 4.36 5.32 -6.61
C VAL A 88 2.98 5.30 -5.96
N SER A 89 2.90 5.45 -4.64
CA SER A 89 1.63 5.54 -3.91
C SER A 89 0.83 6.79 -4.30
N ALA A 90 1.49 7.93 -4.48
CA ALA A 90 0.86 9.17 -4.92
C ALA A 90 0.31 9.06 -6.34
N VAL A 91 1.08 8.49 -7.27
CA VAL A 91 0.62 8.21 -8.64
C VAL A 91 -0.57 7.25 -8.63
N ALA A 92 -0.49 6.17 -7.84
CA ALA A 92 -1.59 5.21 -7.72
C ALA A 92 -2.87 5.87 -7.15
N LEU A 93 -2.74 6.81 -6.21
CA LEU A 93 -3.87 7.55 -5.66
C LEU A 93 -4.56 8.40 -6.72
N ILE A 94 -3.77 9.11 -7.53
CA ILE A 94 -4.29 9.93 -8.64
C ILE A 94 -5.02 9.05 -9.65
N LEU A 95 -4.43 7.92 -10.04
CA LEU A 95 -5.05 6.96 -10.96
C LEU A 95 -6.33 6.36 -10.39
N LEU A 96 -6.33 5.99 -9.11
CA LEU A 96 -7.51 5.45 -8.44
C LEU A 96 -8.65 6.48 -8.42
N ALA A 97 -8.35 7.72 -8.03
CA ALA A 97 -9.32 8.81 -8.04
C ALA A 97 -9.90 9.03 -9.45
N PHE A 98 -9.05 9.03 -10.48
CA PHE A 98 -9.47 9.17 -11.87
C PHE A 98 -10.40 8.04 -12.33
N VAL A 99 -10.08 6.79 -12.00
CA VAL A 99 -10.91 5.61 -12.33
C VAL A 99 -12.26 5.68 -11.63
N LEU A 100 -12.31 6.10 -10.36
CA LEU A 100 -13.54 6.25 -9.60
C LEU A 100 -14.45 7.35 -10.17
N VAL A 101 -13.86 8.50 -10.56
CA VAL A 101 -14.62 9.60 -11.16
C VAL A 101 -15.21 9.22 -12.52
N ARG A 102 -14.49 8.46 -13.34
CA ARG A 102 -14.97 8.01 -14.66
C ARG A 102 -16.06 6.95 -14.60
N ALA A 103 -16.16 6.20 -13.50
CA ALA A 103 -17.10 5.09 -13.37
C ALA A 103 -18.55 5.49 -13.03
N ARG A 104 -18.91 6.78 -13.12
CA ARG A 104 -20.27 7.25 -12.80
C ARG A 104 -21.33 6.56 -13.67
N PRO A 105 -22.42 6.01 -13.09
CA PRO A 105 -23.48 5.36 -13.85
C PRO A 105 -24.13 6.31 -14.86
N LYS A 106 -24.49 5.79 -16.03
CA LYS A 106 -25.33 6.50 -17.01
C LYS A 106 -26.73 6.70 -16.37
N PRO A 107 -27.34 7.90 -16.42
CA PRO A 107 -28.68 8.08 -15.88
C PRO A 107 -29.68 7.13 -16.56
N PRO A 108 -30.70 6.64 -15.84
CA PRO A 108 -31.72 5.77 -16.42
C PRO A 108 -32.36 6.44 -17.64
N ARG A 109 -32.48 5.70 -18.76
CA ARG A 109 -33.26 6.16 -19.90
C ARG A 109 -34.72 6.26 -19.46
N VAL A 110 -35.24 7.47 -19.37
CA VAL A 110 -36.68 7.70 -19.30
C VAL A 110 -37.21 7.42 -20.71
N SER A 111 -38.02 6.37 -20.87
CA SER A 111 -38.72 6.13 -22.14
C SER A 111 -39.79 7.21 -22.33
N PRO A 112 -39.89 7.85 -23.50
CA PRO A 112 -41.05 8.69 -23.82
C PRO A 112 -42.29 7.79 -23.91
N ILE A 113 -43.36 8.21 -23.25
CA ILE A 113 -44.70 7.59 -23.31
C ILE A 113 -45.35 7.99 -24.63
#